data_AF-A0A2D6MJA9-F1
#
_entry.id   AF-A0A2D6MJA9-F1
#
_cell.length_a   1.000
_cell.length_b   1.000
_cell.length_c   1.000
_cell.angle_alpha   90.00
_cell.angle_beta   90.00
_cell.angle_gamma   90.00
#
_symmetry.space_group_name_H-M   'P 1'
#
loop_
_entity.id
_entity.type
_entity.pdbx_description
1 polymer ?
#
loop_
_entity_poly.entity_id
_entity_poly.type
_entity_poly.pdbx_seq_one_letter_code
_entity_poly.pdbx_strand_id
1 'polypeptide(L)'
;MIKISAKRIKDRGIRWEESYTERTKPLHDRYFEKIGPGSYYRWEGHDYTTDSDYYIVVSPAKTKDEKKRFFAGIKKLPPIHKRDIAKVYSPYGEYFTSIKSALSFVNERYGVFFPKGQAAYTINHLQGIKIPRHVKG
;
A
#
# COMPACT_ATOMS: atom_id res chain seq x y z
N MET A 1 28.27 -3.97 24.42
CA MET A 1 26.85 -3.78 24.08
C MET A 1 26.63 -4.35 22.69
N ILE A 2 26.04 -5.55 22.58
CA ILE A 2 25.81 -6.20 21.28
C ILE A 2 24.64 -5.49 20.60
N LYS A 3 24.90 -4.77 19.50
CA LYS A 3 23.85 -4.22 18.64
C LYS A 3 23.18 -5.39 17.92
N ILE A 4 22.10 -5.90 18.49
CA ILE A 4 21.20 -6.81 17.77
C ILE A 4 20.65 -6.00 16.60
N SER A 5 21.06 -6.34 15.38
CA SER A 5 20.56 -5.68 14.18
C SER A 5 19.05 -5.78 14.13
N ALA A 6 18.35 -4.66 13.94
CA ALA A 6 16.90 -4.67 13.82
C ALA A 6 16.47 -5.60 12.68
N LYS A 7 15.59 -6.56 12.96
CA LYS A 7 15.01 -7.44 11.93
C LYS A 7 14.32 -6.61 10.86
N ARG A 8 14.46 -7.00 9.60
CA ARG A 8 13.70 -6.39 8.48
C ARG A 8 12.21 -6.70 8.70
N ILE A 9 11.32 -5.81 8.24
CA ILE A 9 9.87 -5.94 8.47
C ILE A 9 9.32 -7.30 8.02
N LYS A 10 9.73 -7.78 6.84
CA LYS A 10 9.34 -9.10 6.33
C LYS A 10 9.69 -10.27 7.26
N ASP A 11 10.75 -10.13 8.06
CA ASP A 11 11.29 -11.18 8.93
C ASP A 11 10.72 -11.08 10.37
N ARG A 12 9.75 -10.19 10.61
CA ARG A 12 9.14 -9.96 11.93
C ARG A 12 7.89 -10.81 12.20
N GLY A 13 7.46 -11.63 11.23
CA GLY A 13 6.28 -12.48 11.39
C GLY A 13 4.97 -11.70 11.45
N ILE A 14 4.91 -10.52 10.82
CA ILE A 14 3.66 -9.74 10.70
C ILE A 14 2.69 -10.52 9.81
N ARG A 15 1.50 -10.81 10.34
CA ARG A 15 0.39 -11.33 9.55
C ARG A 15 -0.32 -10.17 8.88
N TRP A 16 -0.22 -10.11 7.54
CA TRP A 16 -0.87 -9.09 6.72
C TRP A 16 -2.26 -9.55 6.30
N GLU A 17 -3.26 -8.73 6.57
CA GLU A 17 -4.66 -8.97 6.20
C GLU A 17 -5.17 -7.84 5.33
N GLU A 18 -5.86 -8.18 4.24
CA GLU A 18 -6.43 -7.18 3.35
C GLU A 18 -7.58 -6.47 4.05
N SER A 19 -7.50 -5.14 4.14
CA SER A 19 -8.41 -4.33 4.96
C SER A 19 -8.64 -2.97 4.30
N TYR A 20 -9.92 -2.64 4.10
CA TYR A 20 -10.38 -1.37 3.56
C TYR A 20 -11.24 -0.66 4.58
N THR A 21 -10.79 0.52 4.99
CA THR A 21 -11.58 1.43 5.83
C THR A 21 -12.68 2.11 5.01
N GLU A 22 -13.67 2.70 5.66
CA GLU A 22 -14.73 3.48 5.00
C GLU A 22 -14.20 4.56 4.04
N ARG A 23 -13.02 5.12 4.33
CA ARG A 23 -12.36 6.12 3.48
C ARG A 23 -11.59 5.55 2.30
N THR A 24 -11.10 4.32 2.42
CA THR A 24 -10.29 3.67 1.37
C THR A 24 -11.13 2.78 0.47
N LYS A 25 -12.29 2.31 0.96
CA LYS A 25 -13.24 1.52 0.19
C LYS A 25 -13.73 2.21 -1.10
N PRO A 26 -14.14 3.50 -1.10
CA PRO A 26 -14.51 4.19 -2.34
C PRO A 26 -13.36 4.28 -3.35
N LEU A 27 -12.11 4.32 -2.87
CA LEU A 27 -10.94 4.34 -3.74
C LEU A 27 -10.67 2.96 -4.35
N HIS A 28 -10.79 1.90 -3.55
CA HIS A 28 -10.76 0.52 -4.02
C HIS A 28 -11.82 0.30 -5.11
N ASP A 29 -13.08 0.60 -4.81
CA ASP A 29 -14.21 0.34 -5.71
C ASP A 29 -14.07 1.13 -7.03
N ARG A 30 -13.58 2.38 -6.96
CA ARG A 30 -13.27 3.18 -8.15
C ARG A 30 -12.20 2.53 -9.03
N TYR A 31 -11.09 2.08 -8.47
CA TYR A 31 -10.02 1.49 -9.28
C TYR A 31 -10.40 0.11 -9.80
N PHE A 32 -11.16 -0.66 -9.01
CA PHE A 32 -11.77 -1.89 -9.45
C PHE A 32 -12.63 -1.67 -10.70
N GLU A 33 -13.52 -0.67 -10.69
CA GLU A 33 -14.40 -0.35 -11.82
C GLU A 33 -13.63 0.18 -13.05
N LYS A 34 -12.65 1.07 -12.83
CA LYS A 34 -11.98 1.79 -13.93
C LYS A 34 -10.79 1.06 -14.56
N ILE A 35 -10.16 0.14 -13.84
CA ILE A 35 -8.97 -0.59 -14.29
C ILE A 35 -9.24 -2.08 -14.30
N GLY A 36 -9.89 -2.57 -13.24
CA GLY A 36 -10.22 -3.98 -13.05
C GLY A 36 -9.80 -4.51 -11.68
N PRO A 37 -10.16 -5.76 -11.36
CA PRO A 37 -9.78 -6.43 -10.12
C PRO A 37 -8.26 -6.43 -9.90
N GLY A 38 -7.83 -6.31 -8.64
CA GLY A 38 -6.42 -6.34 -8.28
C GLY A 38 -5.60 -5.13 -8.75
N SER A 39 -6.27 -4.01 -9.01
CA SER A 39 -5.62 -2.74 -9.38
C SER A 39 -5.28 -1.88 -8.17
N TYR A 40 -5.89 -2.15 -7.01
CA TYR A 40 -5.66 -1.49 -5.73
C TYR A 40 -5.64 -2.54 -4.63
N TYR A 41 -4.66 -2.46 -3.73
CA TYR A 41 -4.59 -3.30 -2.54
C TYR A 41 -4.24 -2.49 -1.32
N ARG A 42 -4.80 -2.90 -0.19
CA ARG A 42 -4.43 -2.38 1.12
C ARG A 42 -4.40 -3.52 2.13
N TRP A 43 -3.28 -3.66 2.83
CA TRP A 43 -3.13 -4.61 3.92
C TRP A 43 -2.85 -3.89 5.23
N GLU A 44 -3.35 -4.44 6.33
CA GLU A 44 -2.98 -4.06 7.68
C GLU A 44 -2.30 -5.22 8.38
N GLY A 45 -1.43 -4.92 9.33
CA GLY A 45 -0.72 -5.92 10.09
C GLY A 45 -0.18 -5.34 11.38
N HIS A 46 -0.25 -6.15 12.45
CA HIS A 46 0.30 -5.82 13.75
C HIS A 46 1.70 -6.43 13.91
N ASP A 47 2.68 -5.60 14.27
CA ASP A 47 4.04 -6.03 14.60
C ASP A 47 4.18 -6.21 16.12
N TYR A 48 4.00 -7.45 16.59
CA TYR A 48 4.17 -7.82 17.99
C TYR A 48 5.61 -7.60 18.51
N THR A 49 6.60 -7.42 17.64
CA THR A 49 7.99 -7.13 18.07
C THR A 49 8.20 -5.67 18.45
N THR A 50 7.35 -4.77 17.95
CA THR A 50 7.43 -3.32 18.22
C THR A 50 6.13 -2.73 18.75
N ASP A 51 5.14 -3.58 19.04
CA ASP A 51 3.77 -3.21 19.46
C ASP A 51 3.19 -2.08 18.60
N SER A 52 3.23 -2.28 17.28
CA SER A 52 2.91 -1.23 16.31
C SER A 52 2.09 -1.79 15.17
N ASP A 53 1.02 -1.07 14.81
CA ASP A 53 0.26 -1.39 13.61
C ASP A 53 0.85 -0.69 12.40
N TYR A 54 0.80 -1.39 11.29
CA TYR A 54 1.22 -0.92 9.99
C TYR A 54 0.10 -1.12 8.99
N TYR A 55 0.11 -0.30 7.95
CA TYR A 55 -0.59 -0.65 6.73
C TYR A 55 0.33 -0.51 5.52
N ILE A 56 0.08 -1.34 4.52
CA ILE A 56 0.74 -1.33 3.21
C ILE A 56 -0.32 -1.02 2.16
N VAL A 57 0.05 -0.24 1.16
CA VAL A 57 -0.82 0.04 0.01
C VAL A 57 -0.06 -0.18 -1.29
N VAL A 58 -0.75 -0.75 -2.26
CA VAL A 58 -0.33 -0.77 -3.67
C VAL A 58 -1.46 -0.16 -4.47
N SER A 59 -1.20 0.93 -5.20
CA SER A 59 -2.27 1.72 -5.82
C SER A 59 -1.81 2.52 -7.04
N PRO A 60 -2.70 2.83 -7.99
CA PRO A 60 -2.49 3.90 -8.95
C PRO A 60 -2.28 5.23 -8.22
N ALA A 61 -1.21 5.94 -8.58
CA ALA A 61 -0.84 7.22 -7.99
C ALA A 61 -0.23 8.15 -9.05
N LYS A 62 -0.04 9.41 -8.65
CA LYS A 62 0.75 10.39 -9.40
C LYS A 62 2.05 10.67 -8.66
N THR A 63 3.15 10.75 -9.41
CA THR A 63 4.42 11.26 -8.88
C THR A 63 4.36 12.76 -8.67
N LYS A 64 5.39 13.34 -8.05
CA LYS A 64 5.54 14.81 -7.93
C LYS A 64 5.43 15.52 -9.29
N ASP A 65 6.01 14.92 -10.33
CA ASP A 65 5.96 15.43 -11.71
C ASP A 65 4.66 15.07 -12.48
N GLU A 66 3.57 14.77 -11.77
CA GLU A 66 2.25 14.40 -12.35
C GLU A 66 2.21 13.13 -13.22
N LYS A 67 3.30 12.36 -13.29
CA LYS A 67 3.32 11.10 -14.04
C LYS A 67 2.51 10.03 -13.30
N LYS A 68 1.61 9.36 -14.03
CA LYS A 68 0.86 8.23 -13.50
C LYS A 68 1.77 7.00 -13.38
N ARG A 69 1.73 6.37 -12.21
CA ARG A 69 2.54 5.21 -11.82
C ARG A 69 1.74 4.34 -10.85
N PHE A 70 2.22 3.12 -10.61
CA PHE A 70 1.78 2.36 -9.45
C PHE A 70 2.67 2.70 -8.26
N PHE A 71 2.09 3.17 -7.17
CA PHE A 71 2.78 3.39 -5.93
C PHE A 71 2.69 2.14 -5.05
N ALA A 72 3.77 1.81 -4.35
CA ALA A 72 3.77 0.82 -3.29
C ALA A 72 4.52 1.35 -2.06
N GLY A 73 3.91 1.25 -0.89
CA GLY A 73 4.52 1.77 0.33
C GLY A 73 3.88 1.28 1.62
N ILE A 74 4.56 1.57 2.72
CA ILE A 74 4.18 1.20 4.08
C ILE A 74 4.02 2.44 4.96
N LYS A 75 3.15 2.35 5.96
CA LYS A 75 3.02 3.35 7.01
C LYS A 75 2.85 2.68 8.36
N LYS A 76 3.67 3.09 9.34
CA LYS A 76 3.36 2.87 10.76
C LYS A 76 2.19 3.77 11.14
N LEU A 77 1.12 3.19 11.65
CA LEU A 77 -0.03 3.91 12.17
C LEU A 77 0.29 4.47 13.56
N PRO A 78 -0.29 5.62 13.95
CA PRO A 78 -0.28 6.02 15.35
C PRO A 78 -0.89 4.94 16.25
N PRO A 79 -0.59 4.93 17.55
CA PRO A 79 -1.30 4.09 18.51
C PRO A 79 -2.81 4.28 18.39
N ILE A 80 -3.60 3.23 18.64
CA ILE A 80 -5.05 3.26 18.39
C ILE A 80 -5.76 4.42 19.11
N HIS A 81 -5.33 4.77 20.32
CA HIS A 81 -5.85 5.89 21.12
C HIS A 81 -5.48 7.29 20.57
N LYS A 82 -4.58 7.36 19.58
CA LYS A 82 -4.21 8.59 18.85
C LYS A 82 -4.58 8.52 17.36
N ARG A 83 -5.28 7.46 16.94
CA ARG A 83 -5.73 7.35 15.56
C ARG A 83 -6.92 8.25 15.36
N ASP A 84 -6.77 9.10 14.37
CA ASP A 84 -7.88 9.84 13.83
C ASP A 84 -8.44 9.03 12.67
N ILE A 85 -9.62 8.43 12.87
CA ILE A 85 -10.32 7.67 11.82
C ILE A 85 -10.66 8.57 10.61
N ALA A 86 -10.70 9.87 10.84
CA ALA A 86 -10.88 10.88 9.81
C ALA A 86 -9.55 11.34 9.18
N LYS A 87 -8.44 10.61 9.35
CA LYS A 87 -7.17 10.91 8.66
C LYS A 87 -6.68 9.75 7.81
N VAL A 88 -6.20 10.10 6.61
CA VAL A 88 -5.43 9.18 5.75
C VAL A 88 -3.96 9.51 5.95
N TYR A 89 -3.21 8.57 6.54
CA TYR A 89 -1.80 8.78 6.84
C TYR A 89 -0.93 8.46 5.63
N SER A 90 -0.26 9.43 5.01
CA SER A 90 0.57 9.16 3.82
C SER A 90 1.67 8.11 4.08
N PRO A 91 1.75 7.05 3.26
CA PRO A 91 2.78 6.01 3.35
C PRO A 91 4.09 6.45 2.72
N TYR A 92 5.19 5.81 3.12
CA TYR A 92 6.50 5.95 2.49
C TYR A 92 6.71 4.79 1.53
N GLY A 93 7.17 5.08 0.31
CA GLY A 93 7.23 4.06 -0.73
C GLY A 93 7.83 4.55 -2.04
N GLU A 94 7.69 3.70 -3.05
CA GLU A 94 8.29 3.86 -4.38
C GLU A 94 7.24 3.81 -5.49
N TYR A 95 7.61 4.24 -6.69
CA TYR A 95 6.74 4.29 -7.87
C TYR A 95 7.25 3.36 -8.96
N PHE A 96 6.33 2.64 -9.59
CA PHE A 96 6.59 1.55 -10.52
C PHE A 96 5.80 1.74 -11.82
N THR A 97 6.31 1.13 -12.89
CA THR A 97 5.66 1.13 -14.21
C THR A 97 4.64 -0.01 -14.37
N SER A 98 4.62 -0.99 -13.46
CA SER A 98 3.65 -2.08 -13.44
C SER A 98 3.18 -2.42 -12.03
N ILE A 99 1.97 -2.97 -11.92
CA ILE A 99 1.41 -3.44 -10.65
C ILE A 99 2.21 -4.63 -10.11
N LYS A 100 2.72 -5.50 -10.98
CA LYS A 100 3.51 -6.68 -10.57
C LYS A 100 4.83 -6.25 -9.93
N SER A 101 5.52 -5.26 -10.50
CA SER A 101 6.75 -4.71 -9.88
C SER A 101 6.46 -4.09 -8.51
N ALA A 102 5.34 -3.38 -8.37
CA ALA A 102 4.91 -2.80 -7.10
C ALA A 102 4.58 -3.88 -6.05
N LEU A 103 3.94 -4.98 -6.48
CA LEU A 103 3.63 -6.14 -5.63
C LEU A 103 4.88 -6.93 -5.22
N SER A 104 5.81 -7.14 -6.15
CA SER A 104 7.12 -7.75 -5.86
C SER A 104 7.86 -6.93 -4.81
N PHE A 105 7.86 -5.60 -4.94
CA PHE A 105 8.49 -4.72 -3.95
C PHE A 105 7.94 -4.91 -2.54
N VAL A 106 6.60 -4.92 -2.35
CA VAL A 106 6.02 -5.09 -1.01
C VAL A 106 6.19 -6.51 -0.48
N ASN A 107 6.18 -7.52 -1.34
CA ASN A 107 6.47 -8.90 -0.96
C ASN A 107 7.92 -9.02 -0.45
N GLU A 108 8.89 -8.55 -1.21
CA GLU A 108 10.32 -8.64 -0.88
C GLU A 108 10.72 -7.79 0.33
N ARG A 109 10.09 -6.62 0.53
CA ARG A 109 10.40 -5.68 1.62
C ARG A 109 9.66 -5.99 2.90
N TYR A 110 8.39 -6.37 2.80
CA TYR A 110 7.48 -6.41 3.94
C TYR A 110 6.83 -7.79 4.17
N GLY A 111 7.00 -8.74 3.26
CA GLY A 111 6.47 -10.09 3.42
C GLY A 111 4.97 -10.21 3.13
N VAL A 112 4.38 -9.25 2.43
CA VAL A 112 2.97 -9.33 1.98
C VAL A 112 2.83 -10.42 0.93
N PHE A 113 1.78 -11.23 1.00
CA PHE A 113 1.49 -12.26 0.01
C PHE A 113 1.34 -11.66 -1.40
N PHE A 114 1.93 -12.29 -2.41
CA PHE A 114 1.73 -11.91 -3.80
C PHE A 114 0.40 -12.51 -4.32
N PRO A 115 -0.62 -11.71 -4.66
CA PRO A 115 -1.93 -12.23 -5.08
C PRO A 115 -1.85 -13.16 -6.30
N LYS A 116 -2.48 -14.34 -6.19
CA LYS A 116 -2.58 -15.28 -7.33
C LYS A 116 -3.45 -14.69 -8.43
N GLY A 117 -3.08 -14.92 -9.68
CA GLY A 117 -3.87 -14.44 -10.83
C GLY A 117 -3.78 -12.94 -11.08
N GLN A 118 -2.81 -12.24 -10.48
CA GLN A 118 -2.64 -10.80 -10.68
C GLN A 118 -2.51 -10.43 -12.17
N ALA A 119 -3.45 -9.60 -12.64
CA ALA A 119 -3.40 -8.99 -13.97
C ALA A 119 -2.13 -8.14 -14.14
N ALA A 120 -1.55 -8.16 -15.35
CA ALA A 120 -0.30 -7.48 -15.67
C ALA A 120 -0.50 -5.98 -15.99
N TYR A 121 -1.16 -5.23 -15.11
CA TYR A 121 -1.39 -3.80 -15.34
C TYR A 121 -0.07 -3.02 -15.42
N THR A 122 -0.03 -2.10 -16.38
CA THR A 122 1.09 -1.20 -16.68
C THR A 122 0.62 0.25 -16.73
N ILE A 123 1.55 1.19 -16.86
CA ILE A 123 1.23 2.63 -17.00
C ILE A 123 0.23 2.95 -18.13
N ASN A 124 0.14 2.11 -19.16
CA ASN A 124 -0.83 2.28 -20.25
C ASN A 124 -2.27 2.17 -19.74
N HIS A 125 -2.50 1.26 -18.78
CA HIS A 125 -3.80 1.07 -18.14
C HIS A 125 -4.18 2.26 -17.24
N LEU A 126 -3.22 3.13 -16.92
CA LEU A 126 -3.46 4.34 -16.12
C LEU A 126 -3.80 5.57 -16.99
N GLN A 127 -3.62 5.53 -18.31
CA GLN A 127 -3.73 6.71 -19.16
C GLN A 127 -5.12 7.35 -19.10
N GLY A 128 -6.19 6.54 -19.12
CA GLY A 128 -7.58 7.02 -19.11
C GLY A 128 -8.18 7.35 -17.73
N ILE A 129 -7.53 6.99 -16.63
CA ILE A 129 -8.15 7.12 -15.30
C ILE A 129 -7.85 8.46 -14.62
N LYS A 130 -8.82 9.00 -13.88
CA LYS A 130 -8.62 10.17 -13.04
C LYS A 130 -8.07 9.75 -11.67
N ILE A 131 -6.78 10.01 -11.44
CA ILE A 131 -6.11 9.82 -10.15
C ILE A 131 -6.13 11.15 -9.39
N PRO A 132 -6.81 11.25 -8.23
CA PRO A 132 -6.81 12.47 -7.42
C PRO A 132 -5.41 12.77 -6.87
N ARG A 133 -5.03 14.05 -6.85
CA ARG A 133 -3.67 14.50 -6.49
C ARG A 133 -3.36 14.38 -4.99
N HIS A 134 -4.39 14.29 -4.15
CA HIS A 134 -4.34 13.98 -2.73
C HIS A 134 -5.80 13.87 -2.26
N VAL A 135 -6.12 12.90 -1.40
CA VAL A 135 -7.26 13.07 -0.49
C VAL A 135 -6.76 14.10 0.53
N LYS A 136 -7.18 15.37 0.43
CA LYS A 136 -6.95 16.32 1.52
C LYS A 136 -7.57 15.70 2.76
N GLY A 137 -6.73 15.42 3.76
CA GLY A 137 -7.17 14.99 5.08
C GLY A 137 -7.97 16.07 5.77
#